data_AF-A0A8J8XKL8-F1
#
_entry.id   AF-A0A8J8XKL8-F1
#
_cell.length_a   1.000
_cell.length_b   1.000
_cell.length_c   1.000
_cell.angle_alpha   90.00
_cell.angle_beta   90.00
_cell.angle_gamma   90.00
#
_symmetry.space_group_name_H-M   'P 1'
#
loop_
_entity.id
_entity.type
_entity.pdbx_description
1 polymer ?
#
loop_
_entity_poly.entity_id
_entity_poly.type
_entity_poly.pdbx_seq_one_letter_code
_entity_poly.pdbx_strand_id
1 'polypeptide(L)'
;MSAVVCGKRSSSIFGDELVPSPSSPPSPSHHHHPAKRARCSPSRWREGLLHHLLTLFPDMDPQLLEKALEASGDDLDSAIKRLNELRLESAGAILSATVCESEKDISSAHNLLAEGTTSNGHLDIATENPPAIDNSQTSHHSSEWVDLFVKEMMSSSDIDDARARASRALEVFEKSIMDRVGPEAVQNLHRENVMLKEQLAIILRENAVLKRGVAIQHERQKEFDVRTQEVDSLKQLVLQYQEQIKTLEINNYALRVHLKQAQQGNSMHGRFPPDVF
;
A
#
# COMPACT_ATOMS: atom_id res chain seq x y z
N MET A 1 16.00 -6.06 -59.39
CA MET A 1 15.71 -7.33 -58.69
C MET A 1 14.37 -7.20 -57.98
N SER A 2 13.70 -8.32 -57.70
CA SER A 2 12.36 -8.39 -57.08
C SER A 2 12.40 -8.03 -55.57
N ALA A 3 11.30 -7.83 -54.85
CA ALA A 3 9.88 -8.04 -55.18
C ALA A 3 8.96 -7.03 -54.46
N VAL A 4 7.69 -6.98 -54.87
CA VAL A 4 6.59 -6.31 -54.13
C VAL A 4 5.65 -7.37 -53.58
N VAL A 5 5.13 -7.19 -52.36
CA VAL A 5 4.02 -7.97 -51.80
C VAL A 5 2.95 -7.01 -51.29
N CYS A 6 1.72 -7.19 -51.77
CA CYS A 6 0.56 -6.37 -51.42
C CYS A 6 -0.53 -7.20 -50.73
N GLY A 7 -1.25 -6.60 -49.78
CA GLY A 7 -2.54 -7.12 -49.34
C GLY A 7 -3.01 -6.57 -47.99
N LYS A 8 -4.33 -6.40 -47.76
CA LYS A 8 -5.43 -6.28 -48.72
C LYS A 8 -6.61 -5.60 -48.02
N ARG A 9 -7.19 -4.53 -48.60
CA ARG A 9 -8.49 -4.01 -48.18
C ARG A 9 -9.59 -4.67 -49.02
N SER A 10 -10.68 -5.09 -48.37
CA SER A 10 -11.90 -5.53 -49.05
C SER A 10 -13.11 -4.93 -48.35
N SER A 11 -13.78 -4.00 -49.02
CA SER A 11 -15.12 -3.52 -48.71
C SER A 11 -16.11 -4.13 -49.70
N SER A 12 -17.31 -4.50 -49.27
CA SER A 12 -18.43 -4.82 -50.16
C SER A 12 -19.72 -4.28 -49.58
N ILE A 13 -20.62 -3.81 -50.45
CA ILE A 13 -21.90 -3.17 -50.12
C ILE A 13 -22.87 -3.41 -51.30
N PHE A 14 -24.18 -3.33 -51.03
CA PHE A 14 -25.31 -3.69 -51.91
C PHE A 14 -25.63 -5.20 -52.06
N GLY A 15 -26.94 -5.46 -52.19
CA GLY A 15 -27.57 -6.79 -52.14
C GLY A 15 -28.89 -6.71 -51.34
N ASP A 16 -29.94 -6.13 -51.95
CA ASP A 16 -31.29 -6.01 -51.39
C ASP A 16 -32.29 -6.85 -52.22
N GLU A 17 -33.56 -6.87 -51.80
CA GLU A 17 -34.77 -7.34 -52.51
C GLU A 17 -35.37 -8.73 -52.11
N LEU A 18 -36.18 -8.69 -51.03
CA LEU A 18 -37.50 -9.35 -50.83
C LEU A 18 -37.67 -10.86 -50.42
N VAL A 19 -38.21 -11.03 -49.18
CA VAL A 19 -39.40 -11.85 -48.80
C VAL A 19 -39.28 -13.40 -48.73
N PRO A 20 -39.94 -14.14 -47.78
CA PRO A 20 -40.52 -13.81 -46.45
C PRO A 20 -39.96 -14.66 -45.27
N SER A 21 -40.26 -14.26 -44.03
CA SER A 21 -39.97 -15.05 -42.80
C SER A 21 -41.05 -16.10 -42.46
N PRO A 22 -40.66 -17.20 -41.78
CA PRO A 22 -41.50 -17.69 -40.66
C PRO A 22 -40.72 -18.14 -39.40
N SER A 23 -41.38 -17.99 -38.24
CA SER A 23 -41.16 -18.68 -36.94
C SER A 23 -39.78 -18.68 -36.25
N SER A 24 -39.73 -18.09 -35.05
CA SER A 24 -38.59 -18.14 -34.11
C SER A 24 -38.62 -19.36 -33.18
N PRO A 25 -37.45 -19.85 -32.73
CA PRO A 25 -37.25 -20.38 -31.37
C PRO A 25 -36.66 -19.31 -30.42
N PRO A 26 -36.61 -19.55 -29.09
CA PRO A 26 -36.45 -18.48 -28.09
C PRO A 26 -34.99 -18.09 -27.76
N SER A 27 -34.81 -16.84 -27.34
CA SER A 27 -33.56 -16.28 -26.83
C SER A 27 -33.13 -16.89 -25.48
N PRO A 28 -31.82 -17.09 -25.22
CA PRO A 28 -31.31 -17.28 -23.87
C PRO A 28 -31.51 -16.02 -23.01
N SER A 29 -31.73 -16.20 -21.72
CA SER A 29 -32.01 -15.12 -20.77
C SER A 29 -30.81 -14.20 -20.50
N HIS A 30 -31.10 -12.94 -20.16
CA HIS A 30 -30.12 -11.95 -19.71
C HIS A 30 -29.42 -12.38 -18.41
N HIS A 31 -28.27 -13.04 -18.52
CA HIS A 31 -27.33 -13.14 -17.41
C HIS A 31 -26.50 -11.86 -17.31
N HIS A 32 -27.08 -10.84 -16.67
CA HIS A 32 -26.29 -9.76 -16.10
C HIS A 32 -25.31 -10.36 -15.08
N HIS A 33 -24.03 -10.39 -15.43
CA HIS A 33 -22.97 -10.60 -14.45
C HIS A 33 -22.73 -9.29 -13.72
N PRO A 34 -23.18 -9.11 -12.45
CA PRO A 34 -22.62 -8.06 -11.63
C PRO A 34 -21.13 -8.40 -11.43
N ALA A 35 -20.25 -7.58 -12.02
CA ALA A 35 -18.85 -7.60 -11.63
C ALA A 35 -18.79 -7.49 -10.10
N LYS A 36 -18.07 -8.40 -9.44
CA LYS A 36 -17.97 -8.46 -7.98
C LYS A 36 -17.16 -7.26 -7.47
N ARG A 37 -17.76 -6.06 -7.49
CA ARG A 37 -17.37 -4.95 -6.62
C ARG A 37 -17.54 -5.47 -5.20
N ALA A 38 -16.44 -5.93 -4.62
CA ALA A 38 -16.43 -6.43 -3.26
C ALA A 38 -16.91 -5.29 -2.36
N ARG A 39 -18.16 -5.39 -1.88
CA ARG A 39 -18.63 -4.56 -0.77
C ARG A 39 -17.98 -5.10 0.49
N CYS A 40 -16.72 -4.74 0.63
CA CYS A 40 -15.94 -4.83 1.83
C CYS A 40 -16.70 -4.09 2.93
N SER A 41 -17.32 -4.88 3.81
CA SER A 41 -17.88 -4.41 5.07
C SER A 41 -16.77 -3.68 5.82
N PRO A 42 -16.96 -2.43 6.30
CA PRO A 42 -15.91 -1.70 7.01
C PRO A 42 -15.32 -2.47 8.20
N SER A 43 -16.14 -3.26 8.90
CA SER A 43 -15.71 -4.19 9.96
C SER A 43 -14.57 -5.11 9.52
N ARG A 44 -14.71 -5.82 8.40
CA ARG A 44 -13.71 -6.78 7.90
C ARG A 44 -12.36 -6.15 7.54
N TRP A 45 -12.28 -4.83 7.46
CA TRP A 45 -11.04 -4.09 7.25
C TRP A 45 -10.47 -3.63 8.60
N ARG A 46 -11.32 -3.16 9.52
CA ARG A 46 -10.98 -2.96 10.94
C ARG A 46 -10.41 -4.23 11.58
N GLU A 47 -11.04 -5.40 11.41
CA GLU A 47 -10.52 -6.70 11.90
C GLU A 47 -9.10 -7.00 11.38
N GLY A 48 -8.80 -6.69 10.11
CA GLY A 48 -7.47 -6.89 9.53
C GLY A 48 -6.42 -5.92 10.09
N LEU A 49 -6.80 -4.66 10.32
CA LEU A 49 -5.94 -3.65 10.95
C LEU A 49 -5.65 -4.00 12.42
N LEU A 50 -6.64 -4.46 13.19
CA LEU A 50 -6.47 -4.93 14.56
C LEU A 50 -5.53 -6.15 14.65
N HIS A 51 -5.67 -7.12 13.74
CA HIS A 51 -4.77 -8.28 13.70
C HIS A 51 -3.33 -7.90 13.34
N HIS A 52 -3.14 -6.89 12.47
CA HIS A 52 -1.82 -6.35 12.18
C HIS A 52 -1.23 -5.59 13.39
N LEU A 53 -2.03 -4.77 14.08
CA LEU A 53 -1.61 -4.10 15.32
C LEU A 53 -1.23 -5.10 16.43
N LEU A 54 -1.99 -6.19 16.60
CA LEU A 54 -1.63 -7.29 17.52
C LEU A 54 -0.31 -7.96 17.15
N THR A 55 0.05 -8.02 15.86
CA THR A 55 1.33 -8.55 15.39
C THR A 55 2.50 -7.61 15.73
N LEU A 56 2.26 -6.30 15.74
CA LEU A 56 3.26 -5.27 16.09
C LEU A 56 3.38 -5.03 17.60
N PHE A 57 2.33 -5.33 18.37
CA PHE A 57 2.25 -5.09 19.81
C PHE A 57 1.70 -6.30 20.58
N PRO A 58 2.43 -7.44 20.65
CA PRO A 58 1.94 -8.66 21.31
C PRO A 58 1.65 -8.48 22.82
N ASP A 59 2.37 -7.55 23.47
CA ASP A 59 2.29 -7.30 24.91
C ASP A 59 1.15 -6.35 25.33
N MET A 60 0.38 -5.83 24.38
CA MET A 60 -0.64 -4.79 24.62
C MET A 60 -2.06 -5.36 24.66
N ASP A 61 -2.89 -4.82 25.56
CA ASP A 61 -4.31 -5.16 25.66
C ASP A 61 -5.06 -4.91 24.32
N PRO A 62 -5.74 -5.92 23.75
CA PRO A 62 -6.61 -5.77 22.58
C PRO A 62 -7.58 -4.59 22.67
N GLN A 63 -8.10 -4.24 23.85
CA GLN A 63 -9.02 -3.10 24.01
C GLN A 63 -8.33 -1.75 23.88
N LEU A 64 -7.03 -1.65 24.19
CA LEU A 64 -6.23 -0.44 23.95
C LEU A 64 -5.88 -0.32 22.46
N LEU A 65 -5.57 -1.44 21.81
CA LEU A 65 -5.33 -1.52 20.37
C LEU A 65 -6.57 -1.09 19.56
N GLU A 66 -7.77 -1.54 19.97
CA GLU A 66 -9.04 -1.13 19.36
C GLU A 66 -9.36 0.35 19.57
N LYS A 67 -9.25 0.86 20.80
CA LYS A 67 -9.46 2.28 21.11
C LYS A 67 -8.46 3.19 20.39
N ALA A 68 -7.21 2.77 20.23
CA ALA A 68 -6.18 3.53 19.50
C ALA A 68 -6.48 3.61 17.99
N LEU A 69 -7.01 2.53 17.40
CA LEU A 69 -7.43 2.51 16.00
C LEU A 69 -8.68 3.37 15.77
N GLU A 70 -9.71 3.24 16.61
CA GLU A 70 -10.93 4.05 16.55
C GLU A 70 -10.64 5.55 16.73
N ALA A 71 -9.86 5.92 17.75
CA ALA A 71 -9.45 7.30 18.00
C ALA A 71 -8.57 7.89 16.87
N SER A 72 -8.02 7.04 16.00
CA SER A 72 -7.20 7.42 14.84
C SER A 72 -7.97 7.33 13.51
N GLY A 73 -9.29 7.10 13.54
CA GLY A 73 -10.14 7.11 12.34
C GLY A 73 -9.84 5.96 11.37
N ASP A 74 -9.43 4.80 11.90
CA ASP A 74 -8.95 3.62 11.16
C ASP A 74 -7.65 3.84 10.36
N ASP A 75 -6.92 4.94 10.59
CA ASP A 75 -5.55 5.10 10.09
C ASP A 75 -4.55 4.28 10.92
N LEU A 76 -3.79 3.43 10.23
CA LEU A 76 -2.84 2.52 10.84
C LEU A 76 -1.60 3.24 11.36
N ASP A 77 -1.02 4.16 10.59
CA ASP A 77 0.22 4.84 10.95
C ASP A 77 0.02 5.75 12.17
N SER A 78 -1.11 6.47 12.24
CA SER A 78 -1.52 7.24 13.42
C SER A 78 -1.78 6.36 14.65
N ALA A 79 -2.38 5.17 14.47
CA ALA A 79 -2.60 4.23 15.57
C ALA A 79 -1.26 3.68 16.11
N ILE A 80 -0.36 3.24 15.23
CA ILE A 80 1.00 2.76 15.59
C ILE A 80 1.77 3.87 16.32
N LYS A 81 1.71 5.12 15.85
CA LYS A 81 2.39 6.25 16.48
C LYS A 81 1.91 6.46 17.92
N ARG A 82 0.59 6.47 18.13
CA ARG A 82 -0.02 6.70 19.45
C ARG A 82 0.19 5.54 20.42
N LEU A 83 0.21 4.30 19.93
CA LEU A 83 0.55 3.12 20.74
C LEU A 83 2.03 3.16 21.18
N ASN A 84 2.94 3.63 20.34
CA ASN A 84 4.33 3.85 20.72
C ASN A 84 4.48 5.02 21.71
N GLU A 85 3.76 6.12 21.53
CA GLU A 85 3.71 7.24 22.50
C GLU A 85 3.23 6.73 23.88
N LEU A 86 2.17 5.91 23.94
CA LEU A 86 1.68 5.29 25.18
C LEU A 86 2.67 4.32 25.83
N ARG A 87 3.44 3.53 25.04
CA ARG A 87 4.51 2.66 25.58
C ARG A 87 5.70 3.47 26.13
N LEU A 88 6.04 4.58 25.49
CA LEU A 88 7.09 5.49 25.96
C LEU A 88 6.65 6.24 27.22
N GLU A 89 5.39 6.66 27.30
CA GLU A 89 4.85 7.36 28.46
C GLU A 89 4.64 6.43 29.67
N SER A 90 4.27 5.16 29.47
CA SER A 90 4.22 4.17 30.57
C SER A 90 5.62 3.80 31.07
N ALA A 91 6.62 3.64 30.19
CA ALA A 91 8.01 3.47 30.58
C ALA A 91 8.56 4.72 31.31
N GLY A 92 8.20 5.92 30.84
CA GLY A 92 8.51 7.20 31.49
C GLY A 92 7.87 7.34 32.87
N ALA A 93 6.64 6.84 33.06
CA ALA A 93 5.97 6.80 34.35
C ALA A 93 6.65 5.83 35.33
N ILE A 94 7.11 4.66 34.87
CA ILE A 94 7.88 3.71 35.70
C ILE A 94 9.22 4.32 36.14
N LEU A 95 9.92 5.01 35.23
CA LEU A 95 11.15 5.74 35.53
C LEU A 95 10.90 6.94 36.48
N SER A 96 9.76 7.62 36.36
CA SER A 96 9.41 8.74 37.25
C SER A 96 9.02 8.24 38.65
N ALA A 97 8.30 7.12 38.75
CA ALA A 97 7.96 6.48 40.03
C ALA A 97 9.23 6.02 40.79
N THR A 98 10.18 5.42 40.08
CA THR A 98 11.47 5.00 40.67
C THR A 98 12.41 6.16 41.03
N VAL A 99 12.10 7.40 40.66
CA VAL A 99 12.85 8.62 41.06
C VAL A 99 12.15 9.40 42.18
N CYS A 100 10.84 9.18 42.42
CA CYS A 100 10.05 9.90 43.43
C CYS A 100 9.70 9.09 44.69
N GLU A 101 10.03 7.79 44.77
CA GLU A 101 9.90 6.96 45.99
C GLU A 101 11.01 7.30 47.02
N SER A 102 10.99 8.54 47.52
CA SER A 102 11.70 8.95 48.74
C SER A 102 10.89 10.01 49.50
N GLU A 103 10.65 9.70 50.77
CA GLU A 103 9.84 10.43 51.76
C GLU A 103 8.30 10.21 51.78
N LYS A 104 7.85 9.73 52.95
CA LYS A 104 6.51 9.86 53.58
C LYS A 104 5.38 8.92 53.16
N ASP A 105 5.34 7.82 53.92
CA ASP A 105 4.28 7.51 54.91
C ASP A 105 2.81 7.30 54.49
N ILE A 106 2.30 6.14 54.95
CA ILE A 106 0.89 5.86 55.26
C ILE A 106 -0.05 5.87 54.04
N SER A 107 -0.11 4.73 53.35
CA SER A 107 -1.35 4.28 52.71
C SER A 107 -2.09 3.34 53.65
N SER A 108 -3.35 3.64 53.96
CA SER A 108 -4.19 2.81 54.83
C SER A 108 -5.55 2.51 54.19
N ALA A 109 -5.92 1.24 54.22
CA ALA A 109 -7.28 0.68 54.12
C ALA A 109 -7.99 0.63 52.74
N HIS A 110 -8.29 -0.62 52.34
CA HIS A 110 -9.55 -1.07 51.71
C HIS A 110 -9.82 -0.75 50.21
N ASN A 111 -10.47 -1.62 49.40
CA ASN A 111 -10.97 -2.99 49.63
C ASN A 111 -11.24 -3.76 48.31
N LEU A 112 -11.18 -5.11 48.39
CA LEU A 112 -12.09 -6.18 47.86
C LEU A 112 -12.84 -5.94 46.51
N LEU A 113 -13.07 -6.91 45.60
CA LEU A 113 -13.07 -8.40 45.57
C LEU A 113 -12.81 -8.82 44.06
N ALA A 114 -12.73 -10.06 43.56
CA ALA A 114 -13.15 -11.37 44.08
C ALA A 114 -12.41 -12.61 43.51
N GLU A 115 -12.98 -13.77 43.83
CA GLU A 115 -12.56 -15.17 43.70
C GLU A 115 -12.66 -15.79 42.28
N GLY A 116 -11.96 -16.91 42.04
CA GLY A 116 -12.03 -17.64 40.75
C GLY A 116 -11.09 -18.86 40.60
N THR A 117 -11.04 -19.76 41.59
CA THR A 117 -10.04 -20.86 41.67
C THR A 117 -10.41 -22.10 40.83
N THR A 118 -9.48 -22.70 40.05
CA THR A 118 -9.05 -24.13 40.16
C THR A 118 -8.20 -24.71 39.00
N SER A 119 -7.30 -25.62 39.40
CA SER A 119 -6.74 -26.78 38.66
C SER A 119 -5.69 -26.58 37.55
N ASN A 120 -4.70 -27.48 37.59
CA ASN A 120 -3.59 -27.61 36.63
C ASN A 120 -3.96 -28.52 35.45
N GLY A 121 -3.25 -28.35 34.32
CA GLY A 121 -3.31 -29.25 33.16
C GLY A 121 -2.05 -29.12 32.29
N HIS A 122 -1.04 -29.94 32.55
CA HIS A 122 0.24 -29.96 31.81
C HIS A 122 0.14 -30.82 30.55
N LEU A 123 0.63 -30.28 29.42
CA LEU A 123 1.41 -31.04 28.43
C LEU A 123 2.28 -30.09 27.60
N ASP A 124 3.48 -30.52 27.22
CA ASP A 124 4.45 -29.71 26.49
C ASP A 124 4.11 -29.51 25.00
N ILE A 125 4.42 -28.32 24.48
CA ILE A 125 4.86 -28.15 23.10
C ILE A 125 6.15 -27.34 23.15
N ALA A 126 7.27 -27.97 22.80
CA ALA A 126 8.55 -27.28 22.69
C ALA A 126 8.52 -26.30 21.51
N THR A 127 9.13 -25.13 21.69
CA THR A 127 9.45 -24.19 20.61
C THR A 127 10.81 -23.58 20.93
N GLU A 128 11.73 -23.69 19.98
CA GLU A 128 13.11 -23.26 20.15
C GLU A 128 13.19 -21.73 20.17
N ASN A 129 13.44 -21.15 21.34
CA ASN A 129 13.87 -19.76 21.43
C ASN A 129 15.37 -19.67 21.12
N PRO A 130 15.82 -18.68 20.32
CA PRO A 130 17.24 -18.44 20.11
C PRO A 130 17.91 -18.00 21.42
N PRO A 131 19.19 -18.35 21.65
CA PRO A 131 19.89 -17.90 22.84
C PRO A 131 20.09 -16.39 22.80
N ALA A 132 19.40 -15.66 23.69
CA ALA A 132 19.75 -14.29 24.02
C ALA A 132 21.21 -14.29 24.51
N ILE A 133 22.07 -13.48 23.87
CA ILE A 133 23.51 -13.51 24.13
C ILE A 133 23.76 -13.08 25.57
N ASP A 134 24.32 -14.00 26.36
CA ASP A 134 24.46 -13.84 27.81
C ASP A 134 25.61 -12.87 28.15
N ASN A 135 25.30 -11.58 28.22
CA ASN A 135 26.23 -10.54 28.67
C ASN A 135 26.81 -10.87 30.06
N SER A 136 26.10 -11.60 30.92
CA SER A 136 26.56 -12.01 32.26
C SER A 136 27.75 -12.97 32.20
N GLN A 137 27.83 -13.85 31.19
CA GLN A 137 29.00 -14.71 31.00
C GLN A 137 30.25 -13.92 30.58
N THR A 138 30.09 -12.77 29.93
CA THR A 138 31.25 -11.98 29.48
C THR A 138 32.00 -11.33 30.63
N SER A 139 31.29 -10.86 31.67
CA SER A 139 31.90 -10.24 32.85
C SER A 139 32.61 -11.27 33.74
N HIS A 140 32.02 -12.44 33.97
CA HIS A 140 32.67 -13.53 34.72
C HIS A 140 34.02 -13.92 34.11
N HIS A 141 34.05 -14.24 32.82
CA HIS A 141 35.31 -14.60 32.15
C HIS A 141 36.32 -13.43 32.11
N SER A 142 35.89 -12.18 32.06
CA SER A 142 36.82 -11.04 32.11
C SER A 142 37.53 -10.93 33.47
N SER A 143 36.84 -11.23 34.57
CA SER A 143 37.44 -11.28 35.91
C SER A 143 38.42 -12.46 36.02
N GLU A 144 38.01 -13.65 35.56
CA GLU A 144 38.83 -14.87 35.60
C GLU A 144 40.17 -14.69 34.87
N TRP A 145 40.17 -14.05 33.69
CA TRP A 145 41.40 -13.74 32.96
C TRP A 145 42.30 -12.74 33.68
N VAL A 146 41.74 -11.72 34.35
CA VAL A 146 42.52 -10.75 35.15
C VAL A 146 43.18 -11.44 36.34
N ASP A 147 42.43 -12.25 37.10
CA ASP A 147 42.95 -12.96 38.26
C ASP A 147 44.05 -13.97 37.88
N LEU A 148 43.87 -14.70 36.78
CA LEU A 148 44.89 -15.61 36.23
C LEU A 148 46.13 -14.84 35.75
N PHE A 149 45.97 -13.71 35.06
CA PHE A 149 47.07 -12.88 34.57
C PHE A 149 47.90 -12.28 35.71
N VAL A 150 47.25 -11.73 36.73
CA VAL A 150 47.91 -11.19 37.93
C VAL A 150 48.63 -12.30 38.69
N LYS A 151 47.98 -13.47 38.89
CA LYS A 151 48.58 -14.63 39.56
C LYS A 151 49.82 -15.16 38.85
N GLU A 152 49.79 -15.25 37.51
CA GLU A 152 50.92 -15.69 36.71
C GLU A 152 52.10 -14.71 36.83
N MET A 153 51.85 -13.40 36.73
CA MET A 153 52.88 -12.36 36.96
C MET A 153 53.42 -12.37 38.39
N MET A 154 52.58 -12.59 39.41
CA MET A 154 53.02 -12.71 40.81
C MET A 154 53.89 -13.95 41.08
N SER A 155 53.94 -14.92 40.16
CA SER A 155 54.82 -16.09 40.23
C SER A 155 56.15 -15.92 39.48
N SER A 156 56.43 -14.73 38.94
CA SER A 156 57.68 -14.41 38.25
C SER A 156 58.86 -14.28 39.20
N SER A 157 60.06 -14.63 38.72
CA SER A 157 61.31 -14.49 39.50
C SER A 157 61.99 -13.13 39.33
N ASP A 158 61.77 -12.48 38.19
CA ASP A 158 62.30 -11.16 37.84
C ASP A 158 61.38 -10.43 36.83
N ILE A 159 61.73 -9.19 36.49
CA ILE A 159 60.92 -8.31 35.63
C ILE A 159 60.83 -8.81 34.17
N ASP A 160 61.83 -9.53 33.67
CA ASP A 160 61.83 -10.02 32.29
C ASP A 160 61.17 -11.41 32.17
N ASP A 161 61.21 -12.24 33.22
CA ASP A 161 60.30 -13.38 33.40
C ASP A 161 58.83 -12.91 33.48
N ALA A 162 58.55 -11.86 34.26
CA ALA A 162 57.22 -11.23 34.33
C ALA A 162 56.76 -10.74 32.95
N ARG A 163 57.64 -10.06 32.20
CA ARG A 163 57.38 -9.60 30.82
C ARG A 163 57.11 -10.77 29.87
N ALA A 164 57.91 -11.83 29.93
CA ALA A 164 57.76 -13.00 29.08
C ALA A 164 56.46 -13.76 29.38
N ARG A 165 56.06 -13.85 30.66
CA ARG A 165 54.78 -14.43 31.10
C ARG A 165 53.59 -13.58 30.63
N ALA A 166 53.64 -12.27 30.86
CA ALA A 166 52.60 -11.35 30.41
C ALA A 166 52.40 -11.43 28.89
N SER A 167 53.48 -11.51 28.10
CA SER A 167 53.40 -11.69 26.64
C SER A 167 52.68 -12.97 26.25
N ARG A 168 53.04 -14.12 26.84
CA ARG A 168 52.38 -15.41 26.55
C ARG A 168 50.92 -15.43 26.98
N ALA A 169 50.59 -14.85 28.13
CA ALA A 169 49.23 -14.80 28.63
C ALA A 169 48.33 -13.90 27.75
N LEU A 170 48.85 -12.77 27.26
CA LEU A 170 48.15 -11.92 26.29
C LEU A 170 47.98 -12.59 24.92
N GLU A 171 48.97 -13.32 24.43
CA GLU A 171 48.88 -14.09 23.18
C GLU A 171 47.79 -15.19 23.25
N VAL A 172 47.72 -15.90 24.38
CA VAL A 172 46.65 -16.89 24.63
C VAL A 172 45.28 -16.22 24.78
N PHE A 173 45.21 -15.03 25.39
CA PHE A 173 43.97 -14.26 25.52
C PHE A 173 43.49 -13.69 24.18
N GLU A 174 44.38 -13.16 23.34
CA GLU A 174 44.08 -12.72 21.97
C GLU A 174 43.54 -13.87 21.13
N LYS A 175 44.18 -15.04 21.20
CA LYS A 175 43.69 -16.24 20.55
C LYS A 175 42.31 -16.66 21.07
N SER A 176 42.09 -16.64 22.39
CA SER A 176 40.79 -16.93 23.00
C SER A 176 39.70 -15.95 22.54
N ILE A 177 40.03 -14.66 22.36
CA ILE A 177 39.12 -13.69 21.75
C ILE A 177 38.84 -14.04 20.28
N MET A 178 39.86 -14.35 19.47
CA MET A 178 39.69 -14.70 18.06
C MET A 178 38.86 -15.98 17.87
N ASP A 179 39.05 -16.99 18.73
CA ASP A 179 38.27 -18.23 18.72
C ASP A 179 36.81 -17.97 19.16
N ARG A 180 36.55 -17.03 20.09
CA ARG A 180 35.19 -16.66 20.56
C ARG A 180 34.45 -15.68 19.65
N VAL A 181 35.14 -14.71 19.05
CA VAL A 181 34.62 -13.83 17.98
C VAL A 181 34.75 -14.55 16.63
N GLY A 182 34.34 -15.82 16.63
CA GLY A 182 34.78 -16.82 15.67
C GLY A 182 34.46 -16.47 14.21
N PRO A 183 35.21 -17.06 13.25
CA PRO A 183 35.05 -16.76 11.82
C PRO A 183 33.62 -16.97 11.32
N GLU A 184 32.85 -17.85 11.96
CA GLU A 184 31.43 -18.07 11.69
C GLU A 184 30.56 -16.83 11.96
N ALA A 185 30.79 -16.09 13.06
CA ALA A 185 30.04 -14.87 13.37
C ALA A 185 30.33 -13.77 12.34
N VAL A 186 31.60 -13.59 11.98
CA VAL A 186 32.03 -12.65 10.92
C VAL A 186 31.45 -13.05 9.55
N GLN A 187 31.44 -14.36 9.23
CA GLN A 187 30.89 -14.86 7.97
C GLN A 187 29.36 -14.78 7.92
N ASN A 188 28.66 -14.96 9.05
CA ASN A 188 27.21 -14.77 9.17
C ASN A 188 26.84 -13.31 8.90
N LEU A 189 27.46 -12.36 9.61
CA LEU A 189 27.29 -10.93 9.38
C LEU A 189 27.64 -10.51 7.94
N HIS A 190 28.66 -11.12 7.33
CA HIS A 190 28.99 -10.89 5.93
C HIS A 190 27.89 -11.40 4.97
N ARG A 191 27.38 -12.62 5.17
CA ARG A 191 26.29 -13.19 4.36
C ARG A 191 25.00 -12.36 4.48
N GLU A 192 24.64 -11.93 5.69
CA GLU A 192 23.51 -11.01 5.93
C GLU A 192 23.72 -9.67 5.22
N ASN A 193 24.92 -9.08 5.31
CA ASN A 193 25.23 -7.81 4.68
C ASN A 193 25.14 -7.86 3.15
N VAL A 194 25.50 -9.01 2.54
CA VAL A 194 25.29 -9.25 1.10
C VAL A 194 23.80 -9.38 0.78
N MET A 195 23.05 -10.21 1.52
CA MET A 195 21.60 -10.40 1.28
C MET A 195 20.81 -9.09 1.41
N LEU A 196 21.11 -8.25 2.41
CA LEU A 196 20.47 -6.94 2.58
C LEU A 196 20.80 -5.97 1.43
N LYS A 197 22.01 -6.01 0.87
CA LYS A 197 22.39 -5.22 -0.31
C LYS A 197 21.64 -5.69 -1.56
N GLU A 198 21.46 -6.99 -1.74
CA GLU A 198 20.70 -7.56 -2.86
C GLU A 198 19.21 -7.19 -2.76
N GLN A 199 18.60 -7.31 -1.58
CA GLN A 199 17.22 -6.87 -1.33
C GLN A 199 17.04 -5.36 -1.60
N LEU A 200 17.97 -4.52 -1.13
CA LEU A 200 17.96 -3.08 -1.41
C LEU A 200 18.06 -2.78 -2.91
N ALA A 201 18.90 -3.51 -3.66
CA ALA A 201 19.01 -3.35 -5.11
C ALA A 201 17.73 -3.76 -5.86
N ILE A 202 17.03 -4.81 -5.40
CA ILE A 202 15.71 -5.21 -5.91
C ILE A 202 14.68 -4.11 -5.65
N ILE A 203 14.55 -3.64 -4.40
CA ILE A 203 13.61 -2.60 -4.00
C ILE A 203 13.84 -1.29 -4.79
N LEU A 204 15.10 -0.89 -5.02
CA LEU A 204 15.44 0.27 -5.85
C LEU A 204 15.03 0.08 -7.32
N ARG A 205 15.23 -1.12 -7.88
CA ARG A 205 14.80 -1.47 -9.24
C ARG A 205 13.28 -1.42 -9.38
N GLU A 206 12.54 -1.98 -8.42
CA GLU A 206 11.08 -1.98 -8.39
C GLU A 206 10.52 -0.58 -8.19
N ASN A 207 11.10 0.22 -7.29
CA ASN A 207 10.74 1.63 -7.11
C ASN A 207 10.91 2.43 -8.42
N ALA A 208 11.95 2.14 -9.22
CA ALA A 208 12.13 2.73 -10.53
C ALA A 208 11.11 2.23 -11.59
N VAL A 209 10.61 0.99 -11.49
CA VAL A 209 9.49 0.50 -12.31
C VAL A 209 8.20 1.23 -11.94
N LEU A 210 7.89 1.32 -10.64
CA LEU A 210 6.69 2.00 -10.13
C LEU A 210 6.67 3.49 -10.51
N LYS A 211 7.80 4.20 -10.36
CA LYS A 211 7.94 5.60 -10.81
C LYS A 211 7.65 5.79 -12.30
N ARG A 212 8.11 4.87 -13.17
CA ARG A 212 7.77 4.90 -14.61
C ARG A 212 6.28 4.61 -14.84
N GLY A 213 5.69 3.67 -14.10
CA GLY A 213 4.25 3.37 -14.17
C GLY A 213 3.38 4.57 -13.80
N VAL A 214 3.72 5.27 -12.71
CA VAL A 214 3.03 6.49 -12.26
C VAL A 214 3.15 7.62 -13.29
N ALA A 215 4.35 7.83 -13.88
CA ALA A 215 4.54 8.83 -14.93
C ALA A 215 3.66 8.57 -16.16
N ILE A 216 3.66 7.33 -16.68
CA ILE A 216 2.83 6.91 -17.81
C ILE A 216 1.33 7.05 -17.48
N GLN A 217 0.91 6.74 -16.26
CA GLN A 217 -0.48 6.88 -15.84
C GLN A 217 -0.91 8.37 -15.76
N HIS A 218 -0.02 9.25 -15.28
CA HIS A 218 -0.27 10.69 -15.25
C HIS A 218 -0.36 11.30 -16.66
N GLU A 219 0.53 10.90 -17.59
CA GLU A 219 0.44 11.33 -19.00
C GLU A 219 -0.87 10.88 -19.65
N ARG A 220 -1.28 9.62 -19.45
CA ARG A 220 -2.56 9.08 -19.94
C ARG A 220 -3.78 9.79 -19.34
N GLN A 221 -3.74 10.15 -18.06
CA GLN A 221 -4.82 10.93 -17.45
C GLN A 221 -4.92 12.32 -18.12
N LYS A 222 -3.79 13.01 -18.30
CA LYS A 222 -3.75 14.31 -18.97
C LYS A 222 -4.28 14.25 -20.41
N GLU A 223 -3.95 13.20 -21.18
CA GLU A 223 -4.53 12.97 -22.51
C GLU A 223 -6.04 12.69 -22.47
N PHE A 224 -6.54 12.05 -21.41
CA PHE A 224 -7.96 11.76 -21.24
C PHE A 224 -8.74 13.03 -20.89
N ASP A 225 -8.17 13.89 -20.04
CA ASP A 225 -8.76 15.17 -19.64
C ASP A 225 -8.88 16.11 -20.84
N VAL A 226 -7.84 16.19 -21.69
CA VAL A 226 -7.88 16.93 -22.96
C VAL A 226 -8.96 16.37 -23.91
N ARG A 227 -8.99 15.05 -24.13
CA ARG A 227 -10.01 14.41 -24.98
C ARG A 227 -11.44 14.58 -24.44
N THR A 228 -11.61 14.71 -23.12
CA THR A 228 -12.90 15.03 -22.51
C THR A 228 -13.34 16.45 -22.86
N GLN A 229 -12.43 17.43 -22.79
CA GLN A 229 -12.69 18.82 -23.20
C GLN A 229 -13.01 18.93 -24.69
N GLU A 230 -12.28 18.21 -25.56
CA GLU A 230 -12.58 18.11 -27.00
C GLU A 230 -13.99 17.55 -27.25
N VAL A 231 -14.35 16.46 -26.57
CA VAL A 231 -15.67 15.83 -26.68
C VAL A 231 -16.79 16.77 -26.21
N ASP A 232 -16.59 17.55 -25.15
CA ASP A 232 -17.58 18.52 -24.67
C ASP A 232 -17.70 19.74 -25.59
N SER A 233 -16.61 20.21 -26.18
CA SER A 233 -16.63 21.24 -27.24
C SER A 233 -17.39 20.76 -28.48
N LEU A 234 -17.17 19.50 -28.92
CA LEU A 234 -17.90 18.91 -30.03
C LEU A 234 -19.40 18.73 -29.73
N LYS A 235 -19.79 18.39 -28.49
CA LYS A 235 -21.21 18.38 -28.08
C LYS A 235 -21.85 19.77 -28.21
N GLN A 236 -21.17 20.82 -27.79
CA GLN A 236 -21.66 22.21 -27.92
C GLN A 236 -21.86 22.59 -29.39
N LEU A 237 -20.89 22.27 -30.26
CA LEU A 237 -20.98 22.53 -31.70
C LEU A 237 -22.13 21.76 -32.37
N VAL A 238 -22.36 20.49 -31.98
CA VAL A 238 -23.50 19.68 -32.46
C VAL A 238 -24.84 20.30 -32.02
N LEU A 239 -24.94 20.81 -30.79
CA LEU A 239 -26.14 21.51 -30.32
C LEU A 239 -26.41 22.79 -31.11
N GLN A 240 -25.37 23.59 -31.41
CA GLN A 240 -25.49 24.79 -32.25
C GLN A 240 -25.98 24.46 -33.67
N TYR A 241 -25.45 23.41 -34.30
CA TYR A 241 -25.94 22.99 -35.61
C TYR A 241 -27.38 22.45 -35.57
N GLN A 242 -27.77 21.72 -34.51
CA GLN A 242 -29.18 21.31 -34.35
C GLN A 242 -30.13 22.50 -34.18
N GLU A 243 -29.70 23.58 -33.52
CA GLU A 243 -30.49 24.81 -33.40
C GLU A 243 -30.62 25.52 -34.75
N GLN A 244 -29.51 25.71 -35.48
CA GLN A 244 -29.53 26.29 -36.82
C GLN A 244 -30.44 25.52 -37.80
N ILE A 245 -30.42 24.19 -37.76
CA ILE A 245 -31.32 23.35 -38.57
C ILE A 245 -32.79 23.64 -38.23
N LYS A 246 -33.16 23.64 -36.94
CA LYS A 246 -34.54 23.96 -36.51
C LYS A 246 -34.98 25.36 -36.95
N THR A 247 -34.10 26.37 -36.86
CA THR A 247 -34.39 27.72 -37.35
C THR A 247 -34.63 27.73 -38.86
N LEU A 248 -33.82 27.02 -39.65
CA LEU A 248 -33.99 26.91 -41.10
C LEU A 248 -35.26 26.13 -41.49
N GLU A 249 -35.61 25.08 -40.75
CA GLU A 249 -36.86 24.33 -40.94
C GLU A 249 -38.09 25.22 -40.70
N ILE A 250 -38.11 25.97 -39.60
CA ILE A 250 -39.18 26.92 -39.26
C ILE A 250 -39.30 28.01 -40.32
N ASN A 251 -38.17 28.60 -40.74
CA ASN A 251 -38.15 29.63 -41.78
C ASN A 251 -38.65 29.09 -43.13
N ASN A 252 -38.23 27.88 -43.53
CA ASN A 252 -38.67 27.26 -44.77
C ASN A 252 -40.17 26.91 -44.74
N TYR A 253 -40.69 26.46 -43.59
CA TYR A 253 -42.12 26.26 -43.38
C TYR A 253 -42.91 27.57 -43.49
N ALA A 254 -42.48 28.64 -42.82
CA ALA A 254 -43.13 29.94 -42.89
C ALA A 254 -43.18 30.50 -44.33
N LEU A 255 -42.05 30.45 -45.05
CA LEU A 255 -41.97 30.84 -46.47
C LEU A 255 -42.93 30.02 -47.34
N ARG A 256 -43.03 28.71 -47.11
CA ARG A 256 -43.94 27.80 -47.84
C ARG A 256 -45.42 28.12 -47.60
N VAL A 257 -45.78 28.50 -46.36
CA VAL A 257 -47.14 28.95 -46.02
C VAL A 257 -47.45 30.29 -46.69
N HIS A 258 -46.56 31.28 -46.60
CA HIS A 258 -46.75 32.59 -47.25
C HIS A 258 -46.85 32.47 -48.78
N LEU A 259 -46.02 31.64 -49.41
CA LEU A 259 -46.05 31.39 -50.86
C LEU A 259 -47.37 30.77 -51.29
N LYS A 260 -47.87 29.76 -50.56
CA LYS A 260 -49.18 29.15 -50.79
C LYS A 260 -50.32 30.17 -50.63
N GLN A 261 -50.25 31.04 -49.61
CA GLN A 261 -51.25 32.07 -49.38
C GLN A 261 -51.25 33.14 -50.49
N ALA A 262 -50.08 33.55 -50.98
CA ALA A 262 -49.96 34.47 -52.12
C ALA A 262 -50.51 33.85 -53.43
N GLN A 263 -50.25 32.57 -53.69
CA GLN A 263 -50.85 31.85 -54.82
C GLN A 263 -52.38 31.76 -54.72
N GLN A 264 -52.93 31.56 -53.52
CA GLN A 264 -54.39 31.52 -53.29
C GLN A 264 -55.04 32.91 -53.34
N GLY A 265 -54.31 33.97 -52.97
CA GLY A 265 -54.75 35.37 -53.14
C GLY A 265 -54.79 35.82 -54.59
N ASN A 266 -53.93 35.27 -55.45
CA ASN A 266 -53.86 35.58 -56.88
C ASN A 266 -54.98 34.92 -57.72
N SER A 267 -56.23 34.96 -57.25
CA SER A 267 -57.43 34.60 -58.04
C SER A 267 -57.81 35.69 -59.06
N MET A 268 -56.81 36.27 -59.72
CA MET A 268 -57.00 37.21 -60.82
C MET A 268 -57.17 36.44 -62.12
N HIS A 269 -58.32 36.65 -62.77
CA HIS A 269 -58.59 36.07 -64.09
C HIS A 269 -57.55 36.55 -65.12
N GLY A 270 -57.23 35.68 -66.08
CA GLY A 270 -56.05 35.80 -66.93
C GLY A 270 -55.91 37.15 -67.64
N ARG A 271 -55.01 37.99 -67.14
CA ARG A 271 -54.55 39.21 -67.81
C ARG A 271 -53.04 39.38 -67.67
N PHE A 272 -52.31 38.49 -68.34
CA PHE A 272 -50.91 38.75 -68.69
C PHE A 272 -50.83 40.08 -69.44
N PRO A 273 -49.73 40.86 -69.28
CA PRO A 273 -49.44 41.94 -70.22
C PRO A 273 -49.36 41.36 -71.64
N PRO A 274 -49.90 42.04 -72.66
CA PRO A 274 -49.63 41.65 -74.03
C PRO A 274 -48.14 41.85 -74.33
N ASP A 275 -47.52 40.90 -75.05
CA ASP A 275 -46.16 41.10 -75.55
C ASP A 275 -46.10 42.36 -76.42
N VAL A 276 -45.14 43.24 -76.08
CA VAL A 276 -44.77 44.38 -76.92
C VAL A 276 -43.48 43.98 -77.63
N PHE A 277 -43.59 43.83 -78.95
CA PHE A 277 -42.50 43.53 -79.88
C PHE A 277 -41.47 44.69 -79.97
#